data_AF-A0AAN7C0U0-F1
#
_entry.id   AF-A0AAN7C0U0-F1
#
_cell.length_a   1.000
_cell.length_b   1.000
_cell.length_c   1.000
_cell.angle_alpha   90.00
_cell.angle_beta   90.00
_cell.angle_gamma   90.00
#
_symmetry.space_group_name_H-M   'P 1'
#
loop_
_entity.id
_entity.type
_entity.pdbx_description
1 polymer ?
#
loop_
_entity_poly.entity_id
_entity_poly.type
_entity_poly.pdbx_seq_one_letter_code
_entity_poly.pdbx_strand_id
1 'polypeptide(L)'
;MDEKKTHATDRIAKAAEFALWAKDWIGDAVKASPEASIAWAGVCIVLPLLTNPRTADEANRDGFTYATARMRYYAALEPLLQQLDQDVGVTLVLMAEANEHIVVLYQHILQFQIRSVLRFYQSRITGYAKDMFLREDWKRMKTEIEKMEVTVNQNLTQINELVSTQKLMSLNKTSTSALGAMEQFFVNDAYEKILRKSKNKSMVRKVLSIILAASRPLTLSEMNVAVNIDEKSQSIDDLDLEDAEAFKSRLRSWCGLFVSIHHGRIYFLHQTAREFLLAKPPSTATVPSGPHWHRSIAIYHAQQANCRQLEEAWKTCLQWAESRGMVFAGEKS
;
A
#
# COMPACT_ATOMS: atom_id res chain seq x y z
N MET A 1 -3.78 45.56 -44.51
CA MET A 1 -4.76 44.62 -45.09
C MET A 1 -4.49 43.18 -44.66
N ASP A 2 -3.31 42.89 -44.09
CA ASP A 2 -2.88 41.53 -43.72
C ASP A 2 -3.48 40.98 -42.42
N GLU A 3 -3.65 41.80 -41.38
CA GLU A 3 -4.08 41.32 -40.05
C GLU A 3 -5.51 40.71 -40.03
N LYS A 4 -6.44 41.30 -40.80
CA LYS A 4 -7.80 40.74 -40.98
C LYS A 4 -7.78 39.42 -41.77
N LYS A 5 -6.80 39.23 -42.64
CA LYS A 5 -6.67 38.02 -43.47
C LYS A 5 -6.13 36.87 -42.62
N THR A 6 -5.10 37.12 -41.79
CA THR A 6 -4.51 36.12 -40.87
C THR A 6 -5.51 35.64 -39.82
N HIS A 7 -6.31 36.54 -39.24
CA HIS A 7 -7.37 36.18 -38.29
C HIS A 7 -8.51 35.38 -38.94
N ALA A 8 -8.78 35.59 -40.23
CA ALA A 8 -9.77 34.78 -40.94
C ALA A 8 -9.25 33.35 -41.22
N THR A 9 -7.97 33.19 -41.58
CA THR A 9 -7.36 31.87 -41.83
C THR A 9 -7.22 31.02 -40.58
N ASP A 10 -6.81 31.59 -39.45
CA ASP A 10 -6.74 30.87 -38.15
C ASP A 10 -8.11 30.32 -37.72
N ARG A 11 -9.18 31.08 -38.01
CA ARG A 11 -10.55 30.67 -37.71
C ARG A 11 -11.05 29.53 -38.59
N ILE A 12 -10.65 29.50 -39.86
CA ILE A 12 -10.96 28.40 -40.78
C ILE A 12 -10.24 27.12 -40.31
N ALA A 13 -8.98 27.23 -39.87
CA ALA A 13 -8.22 26.10 -39.35
C ALA A 13 -8.87 25.50 -38.10
N LYS A 14 -9.22 26.33 -37.10
CA LYS A 14 -9.92 25.89 -35.88
C LYS A 14 -11.28 25.25 -36.17
N ALA A 15 -12.02 25.77 -37.16
CA ALA A 15 -13.29 25.18 -37.57
C ALA A 15 -13.11 23.82 -38.27
N ALA A 16 -12.03 23.64 -39.05
CA ALA A 16 -11.69 22.38 -39.70
C ALA A 16 -11.23 21.32 -38.68
N GLU A 17 -10.33 21.67 -37.76
CA GLU A 17 -9.97 20.82 -36.61
C GLU A 17 -11.20 20.50 -35.77
N PHE A 18 -12.13 21.46 -35.66
CA PHE A 18 -13.36 21.21 -34.95
C PHE A 18 -14.17 20.08 -35.61
N ALA A 19 -14.41 20.22 -36.91
CA ALA A 19 -15.18 19.29 -37.70
C ALA A 19 -14.57 17.87 -37.73
N LEU A 20 -13.23 17.78 -37.73
CA LEU A 20 -12.53 16.49 -37.70
C LEU A 20 -12.79 15.74 -36.38
N TRP A 21 -12.57 16.38 -35.23
CA TRP A 21 -12.87 15.75 -33.94
C TRP A 21 -14.36 15.41 -33.81
N ALA A 22 -15.26 16.29 -34.29
CA ALA A 22 -16.69 16.05 -34.20
C ALA A 22 -17.12 14.85 -35.05
N LYS A 23 -16.49 14.64 -36.21
CA LYS A 23 -16.72 13.47 -37.06
C LYS A 23 -16.37 12.17 -36.33
N ASP A 24 -15.21 12.10 -35.69
CA ASP A 24 -14.76 10.91 -34.96
C ASP A 24 -15.64 10.66 -33.73
N TRP A 25 -15.95 11.72 -32.98
CA TRP A 25 -16.81 11.66 -31.80
C TRP A 25 -18.26 11.28 -32.12
N ILE A 26 -18.84 11.79 -33.22
CA ILE A 26 -20.17 11.38 -33.69
C ILE A 26 -20.17 9.87 -34.00
N GLY A 27 -19.11 9.35 -34.61
CA GLY A 27 -18.99 7.92 -34.91
C GLY A 27 -19.09 7.04 -33.66
N ASP A 28 -18.55 7.49 -32.54
CA ASP A 28 -18.63 6.77 -31.26
C ASP A 28 -19.94 7.05 -30.51
N ALA A 29 -20.45 8.27 -30.56
CA ALA A 29 -21.76 8.63 -30.00
C ALA A 29 -22.90 7.85 -30.66
N VAL A 30 -22.86 7.62 -31.98
CA VAL A 30 -23.82 6.75 -32.71
C VAL A 30 -23.88 5.34 -32.13
N LYS A 31 -22.76 4.80 -31.70
CA LYS A 31 -22.70 3.45 -31.11
C LYS A 31 -23.34 3.41 -29.72
N ALA A 32 -23.25 4.52 -28.98
CA ALA A 32 -23.78 4.63 -27.62
C ALA A 32 -25.27 5.04 -27.58
N SER A 33 -25.69 5.98 -28.43
CA SER A 33 -27.08 6.44 -28.59
C SER A 33 -27.28 7.09 -29.97
N PRO A 34 -28.19 6.55 -30.81
CA PRO A 34 -28.55 7.16 -32.08
C PRO A 34 -29.10 8.59 -31.96
N GLU A 35 -29.77 8.90 -30.85
CA GLU A 35 -30.36 10.22 -30.55
C GLU A 35 -29.29 11.29 -30.32
N ALA A 36 -28.18 10.93 -29.67
CA ALA A 36 -27.04 11.82 -29.49
C ALA A 36 -26.46 12.26 -30.83
N SER A 37 -26.36 11.34 -31.80
CA SER A 37 -25.82 11.62 -33.14
C SER A 37 -26.61 12.69 -33.89
N ILE A 38 -27.93 12.72 -33.71
CA ILE A 38 -28.82 13.70 -34.35
C ILE A 38 -28.60 15.10 -33.76
N ALA A 39 -28.50 15.21 -32.43
CA ALA A 39 -28.19 16.49 -31.78
C ALA A 39 -26.84 17.05 -32.26
N TRP A 40 -25.85 16.18 -32.45
CA TRP A 40 -24.52 16.56 -32.90
C TRP A 40 -24.40 16.86 -34.38
N ALA A 41 -25.20 16.23 -35.24
CA ALA A 41 -25.36 16.64 -36.64
C ALA A 41 -25.86 18.08 -36.73
N GLY A 42 -26.82 18.48 -35.89
CA GLY A 42 -27.32 19.85 -35.80
C GLY A 42 -26.25 20.88 -35.40
N VAL A 43 -25.44 20.56 -34.38
CA VAL A 43 -24.32 21.40 -33.92
C VAL A 43 -23.27 21.58 -35.04
N CYS A 44 -22.91 20.51 -35.74
CA CYS A 44 -21.92 20.56 -36.82
C CYS A 44 -22.39 21.37 -38.04
N ILE A 45 -23.70 21.36 -38.34
CA ILE A 45 -24.26 22.15 -39.45
C ILE A 45 -24.19 23.65 -39.14
N VAL A 46 -24.38 24.04 -37.88
CA VAL A 46 -24.41 25.46 -37.46
C VAL A 46 -23.03 26.04 -37.21
N LEU A 47 -22.03 25.21 -36.87
CA LEU A 47 -20.70 25.68 -36.50
C LEU A 47 -19.98 26.50 -37.59
N PRO A 48 -19.95 26.10 -38.90
CA PRO A 48 -19.42 26.95 -39.96
C PRO A 48 -20.14 28.29 -40.09
N LEU A 49 -21.42 28.33 -39.73
CA LEU A 49 -22.28 29.51 -39.91
C LEU A 49 -22.19 30.49 -38.74
N LEU A 50 -21.85 30.02 -37.54
CA LEU A 50 -21.49 30.87 -36.39
C LEU A 50 -20.11 31.51 -36.54
N THR A 51 -19.26 30.99 -37.43
CA THR A 51 -17.99 31.67 -37.76
C THR A 51 -18.19 32.94 -38.60
N ASN A 52 -19.36 33.10 -39.25
CA ASN A 52 -19.72 34.29 -40.02
C ASN A 52 -20.19 35.44 -39.11
N PRO A 53 -19.52 36.62 -39.11
CA PRO A 53 -19.87 37.75 -38.24
C PRO A 53 -21.26 38.34 -38.46
N ARG A 54 -21.89 38.13 -39.62
CA ARG A 54 -23.20 38.72 -39.93
C ARG A 54 -24.38 37.98 -39.29
N THR A 55 -24.17 36.73 -38.85
CA THR A 55 -25.24 35.82 -38.44
C THR A 55 -25.26 35.53 -36.94
N ALA A 56 -24.14 35.69 -36.23
CA ALA A 56 -24.02 35.41 -34.80
C ALA A 56 -23.85 36.70 -33.99
N ASP A 57 -24.63 36.86 -32.91
CA ASP A 57 -24.31 37.88 -31.89
C ASP A 57 -22.99 37.50 -31.20
N GLU A 58 -22.22 38.51 -30.81
CA GLU A 58 -20.88 38.31 -30.27
C GLU A 58 -20.89 37.46 -29.00
N ALA A 59 -21.82 37.68 -28.07
CA ALA A 59 -21.91 36.93 -26.82
C ALA A 59 -22.36 35.48 -27.06
N ASN A 60 -23.27 35.26 -28.02
CA ASN A 60 -23.64 33.90 -28.44
C ASN A 60 -22.46 33.16 -29.08
N ARG A 61 -21.72 33.80 -29.99
CA ARG A 61 -20.56 33.20 -30.66
C ARG A 61 -19.47 32.81 -29.66
N ASP A 62 -19.16 33.72 -28.75
CA ASP A 62 -18.17 33.51 -27.69
C ASP A 62 -18.59 32.36 -26.76
N GLY A 63 -19.83 32.40 -26.25
CA GLY A 63 -20.36 31.34 -25.40
C GLY A 63 -20.46 29.99 -26.10
N PHE A 64 -20.80 29.94 -27.38
CA PHE A 64 -20.88 28.68 -28.14
C PHE A 64 -19.50 28.07 -28.33
N THR A 65 -18.51 28.90 -28.64
CA THR A 65 -17.11 28.46 -28.75
C THR A 65 -16.62 27.89 -27.43
N TYR A 66 -16.90 28.59 -26.33
CA TYR A 66 -16.56 28.15 -24.98
C TYR A 66 -17.24 26.83 -24.59
N ALA A 67 -18.58 26.74 -24.69
CA ALA A 67 -19.34 25.53 -24.34
C ALA A 67 -18.87 24.30 -25.15
N THR A 68 -18.58 24.50 -26.42
CA THR A 68 -18.09 23.47 -27.32
C THR A 68 -16.67 23.01 -26.97
N ALA A 69 -15.80 23.92 -26.55
CA ALA A 69 -14.47 23.57 -26.03
C ALA A 69 -14.57 22.78 -24.71
N ARG A 70 -15.50 23.13 -23.82
CA ARG A 70 -15.71 22.41 -22.55
C ARG A 70 -16.22 20.98 -22.75
N MET A 71 -17.12 20.75 -23.70
CA MET A 71 -17.55 19.40 -24.05
C MET A 71 -16.36 18.50 -24.40
N ARG A 72 -15.41 19.00 -25.20
CA ARG A 72 -14.20 18.26 -25.60
C ARG A 72 -13.33 17.90 -24.42
N TYR A 73 -13.13 18.87 -23.53
CA TYR A 73 -12.34 18.69 -22.33
C TYR A 73 -12.89 17.56 -21.46
N TYR A 74 -14.19 17.58 -21.16
CA TYR A 74 -14.82 16.57 -20.32
C TYR A 74 -14.93 15.20 -20.99
N ALA A 75 -15.14 15.15 -22.32
CA ALA A 75 -15.08 13.89 -23.07
C ALA A 75 -13.66 13.26 -23.03
N ALA A 76 -12.60 14.05 -23.05
CA ALA A 76 -11.23 13.55 -22.90
C ALA A 76 -10.91 13.11 -21.47
N LEU A 77 -11.63 13.66 -20.48
CA LEU A 77 -11.44 13.35 -19.06
C LEU A 77 -12.14 12.04 -18.65
N GLU A 78 -13.28 11.71 -19.27
CA GLU A 78 -14.09 10.51 -19.00
C GLU A 78 -13.28 9.21 -18.86
N PRO A 79 -12.41 8.80 -19.82
CA PRO A 79 -11.66 7.55 -19.70
C PRO A 79 -10.68 7.54 -18.50
N LEU A 80 -10.18 8.71 -18.10
CA LEU A 80 -9.30 8.83 -16.93
C LEU A 80 -10.07 8.64 -15.63
N LEU A 81 -11.31 9.14 -15.55
CA LEU A 81 -12.18 8.94 -14.39
C LEU A 81 -12.60 7.48 -14.26
N GLN A 82 -12.85 6.80 -15.38
CA GLN A 82 -13.23 5.38 -15.37
C GLN A 82 -12.10 4.47 -14.86
N GLN A 83 -10.83 4.82 -15.11
CA GLN A 83 -9.69 4.10 -14.51
C GLN A 83 -9.60 4.31 -12.99
N LEU A 84 -10.05 5.46 -12.51
CA LEU A 84 -10.01 5.83 -11.11
C LEU A 84 -11.08 5.12 -10.27
N ASP A 85 -12.24 4.82 -10.88
CA ASP A 85 -13.37 4.11 -10.25
C ASP A 85 -13.03 2.66 -9.84
N GLN A 86 -12.06 2.04 -10.51
CA GLN A 86 -11.69 0.63 -10.25
C GLN A 86 -10.90 0.42 -8.94
N ASP A 87 -10.44 1.45 -8.23
CA ASP A 87 -9.42 1.29 -7.16
C ASP A 87 -9.91 1.45 -5.69
N VAL A 88 -11.03 2.11 -5.31
CA VAL A 88 -11.37 2.30 -3.86
C VAL A 88 -12.84 2.64 -3.56
N GLY A 89 -13.40 2.14 -2.44
CA GLY A 89 -14.78 2.42 -1.97
C GLY A 89 -15.10 3.82 -1.40
N VAL A 90 -14.17 4.55 -0.79
CA VAL A 90 -14.39 5.95 -0.31
C VAL A 90 -14.58 6.92 -1.49
N THR A 91 -13.97 6.60 -2.63
CA THR A 91 -14.10 7.34 -3.89
C THR A 91 -15.54 7.29 -4.44
N LEU A 92 -16.32 6.26 -4.12
CA LEU A 92 -17.62 6.01 -4.74
C LEU A 92 -18.66 7.10 -4.41
N VAL A 93 -18.68 7.60 -3.18
CA VAL A 93 -19.60 8.68 -2.76
C VAL A 93 -19.20 10.02 -3.40
N LEU A 94 -17.90 10.34 -3.42
CA LEU A 94 -17.40 11.57 -4.04
C LEU A 94 -17.56 11.55 -5.56
N MET A 95 -17.38 10.39 -6.19
CA MET A 95 -17.63 10.17 -7.61
C MET A 95 -19.11 10.34 -7.95
N ALA A 96 -20.03 9.87 -7.09
CA ALA A 96 -21.46 10.08 -7.28
C ALA A 96 -21.82 11.57 -7.29
N GLU A 97 -21.31 12.34 -6.34
CA GLU A 97 -21.50 13.80 -6.27
C GLU A 97 -20.90 14.50 -7.50
N ALA A 98 -19.66 14.14 -7.87
CA ALA A 98 -19.01 14.69 -9.06
C ALA A 98 -19.79 14.38 -10.34
N ASN A 99 -20.33 13.16 -10.47
CA ASN A 99 -21.16 12.75 -11.60
C ASN A 99 -22.44 13.58 -11.68
N GLU A 100 -23.11 13.85 -10.55
CA GLU A 100 -24.30 14.70 -10.53
C GLU A 100 -23.99 16.11 -11.06
N HIS A 101 -22.90 16.72 -10.59
CA HIS A 101 -22.48 18.04 -11.07
C HIS A 101 -22.04 18.04 -12.55
N ILE A 102 -21.39 16.98 -13.02
CA ILE A 102 -21.03 16.81 -14.44
C ILE A 102 -22.30 16.73 -15.30
N VAL A 103 -23.31 15.97 -14.89
CA VAL A 103 -24.60 15.88 -15.61
C VAL A 103 -25.25 17.26 -15.69
N VAL A 104 -25.30 18.00 -14.58
CA VAL A 104 -25.86 19.37 -14.56
C VAL A 104 -25.07 20.30 -15.49
N LEU A 105 -23.74 20.21 -15.50
CA LEU A 105 -22.90 20.98 -16.41
C LEU A 105 -23.21 20.66 -17.89
N TYR A 106 -23.33 19.38 -18.24
CA TYR A 106 -23.71 18.96 -19.59
C TYR A 106 -25.10 19.45 -19.99
N GLN A 107 -26.08 19.48 -19.08
CA GLN A 107 -27.40 20.05 -19.36
C GLN A 107 -27.29 21.53 -19.76
N HIS A 108 -26.47 22.33 -19.06
CA HIS A 108 -26.26 23.74 -19.40
C HIS A 108 -25.53 23.92 -20.73
N ILE A 109 -24.50 23.09 -21.01
CA ILE A 109 -23.76 23.08 -22.29
C ILE A 109 -24.71 22.74 -23.45
N LEU A 110 -25.49 21.67 -23.33
CA LEU A 110 -26.43 21.23 -24.36
C LEU A 110 -27.55 22.25 -24.56
N GLN A 111 -28.07 22.84 -23.49
CA GLN A 111 -29.07 23.91 -23.60
C GLN A 111 -28.52 25.12 -24.36
N PHE A 112 -27.27 25.53 -24.10
CA PHE A 112 -26.62 26.62 -24.83
C PHE A 112 -26.47 26.29 -26.32
N GLN A 113 -25.99 25.09 -26.64
CA GLN A 113 -25.77 24.65 -28.02
C GLN A 113 -27.08 24.52 -28.80
N ILE A 114 -28.12 23.91 -28.22
CA ILE A 114 -29.44 23.77 -28.84
C ILE A 114 -30.06 25.13 -29.11
N ARG A 115 -30.03 26.06 -28.14
CA ARG A 115 -30.55 27.44 -28.35
C ARG A 115 -29.77 28.18 -29.43
N SER A 116 -28.45 28.02 -29.47
CA SER A 116 -27.61 28.61 -30.53
C SER A 116 -28.00 28.09 -31.92
N VAL A 117 -28.27 26.79 -32.04
CA VAL A 117 -28.75 26.15 -33.28
C VAL A 117 -30.14 26.67 -33.66
N LEU A 118 -31.08 26.66 -32.72
CA LEU A 118 -32.47 27.11 -32.96
C LEU A 118 -32.52 28.57 -33.40
N ARG A 119 -31.75 29.46 -32.75
CA ARG A 119 -31.66 30.87 -33.14
C ARG A 119 -31.18 31.03 -34.58
N PHE A 120 -30.18 30.26 -35.00
CA PHE A 120 -29.66 30.32 -36.36
C PHE A 120 -30.74 29.95 -37.38
N TYR A 121 -31.47 28.86 -37.14
CA TYR A 121 -32.56 28.43 -38.01
C TYR A 121 -33.77 29.37 -37.97
N GLN A 122 -34.09 29.98 -36.82
CA GLN A 122 -35.16 30.95 -36.68
C GLN A 122 -34.90 32.24 -37.49
N SER A 123 -33.65 32.63 -37.74
CA SER A 123 -33.34 33.77 -38.62
C SER A 123 -33.80 33.56 -40.08
N ARG A 124 -34.03 32.30 -40.49
CA ARG A 124 -34.58 31.91 -41.80
C ARG A 124 -36.09 31.62 -41.79
N ILE A 125 -36.70 31.40 -40.63
CA ILE A 125 -38.12 31.06 -40.51
C ILE A 125 -38.91 32.36 -40.23
N THR A 126 -39.73 32.80 -41.19
CA THR A 126 -40.45 34.08 -41.13
C THR A 126 -41.60 34.12 -40.13
N GLY A 127 -41.76 35.26 -39.45
CA GLY A 127 -43.08 35.82 -39.10
C GLY A 127 -43.48 35.77 -37.63
N TYR A 128 -43.63 34.58 -37.04
CA TYR A 128 -44.35 34.43 -35.76
C TYR A 128 -43.51 33.92 -34.58
N ALA A 129 -42.42 33.19 -34.83
CA ALA A 129 -41.58 32.63 -33.76
C ALA A 129 -40.60 33.65 -33.14
N LYS A 130 -40.46 34.84 -33.75
CA LYS A 130 -39.44 35.84 -33.42
C LYS A 130 -39.68 36.51 -32.05
N ASP A 131 -40.95 36.63 -31.66
CA ASP A 131 -41.36 37.29 -30.41
C ASP A 131 -41.58 36.32 -29.24
N MET A 132 -41.66 35.01 -29.48
CA MET A 132 -41.90 34.04 -28.41
C MET A 132 -40.61 33.57 -27.71
N PHE A 133 -39.46 33.77 -28.35
CA PHE A 133 -38.12 33.36 -27.89
C PHE A 133 -37.19 34.56 -27.63
N LEU A 134 -37.79 35.69 -27.20
CA LEU A 134 -37.14 37.00 -27.05
C LEU A 134 -35.94 37.01 -26.09
N ARG A 135 -34.88 37.68 -26.57
CA ARG A 135 -33.71 38.21 -25.85
C ARG A 135 -33.03 37.20 -24.90
N GLU A 136 -32.42 36.18 -25.51
CA GLU A 136 -31.58 35.23 -24.79
C GLU A 136 -30.36 35.93 -24.18
N ASP A 137 -30.23 35.86 -22.85
CA ASP A 137 -29.10 36.39 -22.11
C ASP A 137 -27.92 35.41 -22.19
N TRP A 138 -27.26 35.42 -23.35
CA TRP A 138 -26.10 34.59 -23.65
C TRP A 138 -24.98 34.75 -22.64
N LYS A 139 -24.81 35.97 -22.12
CA LYS A 139 -23.81 36.26 -21.09
C LYS A 139 -24.14 35.50 -19.82
N ARG A 140 -25.38 35.62 -19.32
CA ARG A 140 -25.83 34.84 -18.16
C ARG A 140 -25.68 33.34 -18.37
N MET A 141 -26.09 32.81 -19.51
CA MET A 141 -25.96 31.37 -19.78
C MET A 141 -24.49 30.90 -19.77
N LYS A 142 -23.58 31.68 -20.36
CA LYS A 142 -22.14 31.41 -20.30
C LYS A 142 -21.64 31.45 -18.85
N THR A 143 -22.03 32.46 -18.08
CA THR A 143 -21.63 32.58 -16.67
C THR A 143 -22.13 31.43 -15.80
N GLU A 144 -23.32 30.89 -16.03
CA GLU A 144 -23.80 29.69 -15.31
C GLU A 144 -22.96 28.45 -15.65
N ILE A 145 -22.55 28.28 -16.93
CA ILE A 145 -21.63 27.20 -17.32
C ILE A 145 -20.27 27.38 -16.62
N GLU A 146 -19.71 28.59 -16.63
CA GLU A 146 -18.43 28.89 -15.95
C GLU A 146 -18.51 28.61 -14.44
N LYS A 147 -19.61 28.99 -13.80
CA LYS A 147 -19.85 28.74 -12.38
C LYS A 147 -19.94 27.25 -12.07
N MET A 148 -20.70 26.48 -12.86
CA MET A 148 -20.82 25.04 -12.67
C MET A 148 -19.50 24.31 -12.95
N GLU A 149 -18.73 24.77 -13.93
CA GLU A 149 -17.39 24.26 -14.22
C GLU A 149 -16.44 24.42 -13.02
N VAL A 150 -16.51 25.55 -12.29
CA VAL A 150 -15.70 25.73 -11.08
C VAL A 150 -16.01 24.64 -10.05
N THR A 151 -17.28 24.34 -9.81
CA THR A 151 -17.70 23.27 -8.88
C THR A 151 -17.21 21.90 -9.34
N VAL A 152 -17.41 21.55 -10.61
CA VAL A 152 -16.94 20.27 -11.18
C VAL A 152 -15.42 20.13 -11.03
N ASN A 153 -14.66 21.15 -11.40
CA ASN A 153 -13.20 21.12 -11.33
C ASN A 153 -12.70 21.02 -9.88
N GLN A 154 -13.37 21.67 -8.92
CA GLN A 154 -13.05 21.54 -7.50
C GLN A 154 -13.25 20.10 -7.01
N ASN A 155 -14.38 19.47 -7.34
CA ASN A 155 -14.67 18.09 -6.96
C ASN A 155 -13.65 17.11 -7.57
N LEU A 156 -13.35 17.26 -8.86
CA LEU A 156 -12.36 16.44 -9.55
C LEU A 156 -10.95 16.60 -8.96
N THR A 157 -10.57 17.81 -8.57
CA THR A 157 -9.28 18.08 -7.92
C THR A 157 -9.19 17.40 -6.57
N GLN A 158 -10.24 17.50 -5.74
CA GLN A 158 -10.29 16.84 -4.43
C GLN A 158 -10.24 15.32 -4.58
N ILE A 159 -10.98 14.75 -5.52
CA ILE A 159 -10.96 13.31 -5.80
C ILE A 159 -9.54 12.88 -6.23
N ASN A 160 -8.92 13.61 -7.16
CA ASN A 160 -7.57 13.29 -7.61
C ASN A 160 -6.54 13.37 -6.46
N GLU A 161 -6.64 14.38 -5.60
CA GLU A 161 -5.76 14.53 -4.43
C GLU A 161 -5.94 13.36 -3.43
N LEU A 162 -7.18 13.02 -3.09
CA LEU A 162 -7.49 11.92 -2.16
C LEU A 162 -7.03 10.57 -2.70
N VAL A 163 -7.32 10.28 -3.98
CA VAL A 163 -6.89 9.02 -4.60
C VAL A 163 -5.37 8.95 -4.71
N SER A 164 -4.72 10.04 -5.13
CA SER A 164 -3.26 10.10 -5.25
C SER A 164 -2.56 9.89 -3.90
N THR A 165 -3.03 10.57 -2.86
CA THR A 165 -2.47 10.44 -1.50
C THR A 165 -2.66 9.02 -0.97
N GLN A 166 -3.84 8.43 -1.16
CA GLN A 166 -4.09 7.04 -0.75
C GLN A 166 -3.19 6.05 -1.49
N LYS A 167 -2.99 6.22 -2.80
CA LYS A 167 -2.10 5.34 -3.58
C LYS A 167 -0.66 5.44 -3.09
N LEU A 168 -0.16 6.65 -2.86
CA LEU A 168 1.18 6.88 -2.32
C LEU A 168 1.34 6.28 -0.92
N MET A 169 0.34 6.39 -0.06
CA MET A 169 0.36 5.74 1.27
C MET A 169 0.42 4.22 1.15
N SER A 170 -0.34 3.61 0.24
CA SER A 170 -0.32 2.17 0.01
C SER A 170 1.03 1.67 -0.52
N LEU A 171 1.65 2.42 -1.44
CA LEU A 171 2.97 2.12 -1.98
C LEU A 171 4.05 2.24 -0.90
N ASN A 172 4.01 3.32 -0.10
CA ASN A 172 4.96 3.51 1.00
C ASN A 172 4.83 2.40 2.05
N LYS A 173 3.61 2.01 2.41
CA LYS A 173 3.35 0.89 3.33
C LYS A 173 3.91 -0.44 2.78
N THR A 174 3.71 -0.69 1.49
CA THR A 174 4.22 -1.91 0.83
C THR A 174 5.75 -1.91 0.81
N SER A 175 6.36 -0.78 0.46
CA SER A 175 7.82 -0.58 0.45
C SER A 175 8.45 -0.82 1.82
N THR A 176 7.91 -0.20 2.87
CA THR A 176 8.41 -0.37 4.25
C THR A 176 8.22 -1.80 4.76
N SER A 177 7.10 -2.45 4.43
CA SER A 177 6.88 -3.86 4.77
C SER A 177 7.86 -4.79 4.04
N ALA A 178 8.14 -4.53 2.76
CA ALA A 178 9.11 -5.28 1.98
C ALA A 178 10.54 -5.10 2.51
N LEU A 179 10.94 -3.88 2.85
CA LEU A 179 12.24 -3.60 3.45
C LEU A 179 12.42 -4.35 4.77
N GLY A 180 11.44 -4.29 5.67
CA GLY A 180 11.49 -5.01 6.94
C GLY A 180 11.55 -6.53 6.75
N ALA A 181 10.82 -7.08 5.77
CA ALA A 181 10.90 -8.50 5.43
C ALA A 181 12.27 -8.91 4.86
N MET A 182 12.89 -8.06 4.03
CA MET A 182 14.23 -8.28 3.49
C MET A 182 15.30 -8.23 4.59
N GLU A 183 15.24 -7.26 5.49
CA GLU A 183 16.15 -7.16 6.64
C GLU A 183 16.04 -8.41 7.52
N GLN A 184 14.81 -8.82 7.85
CA GLN A 184 14.57 -10.02 8.65
C GLN A 184 15.06 -11.29 7.94
N PHE A 185 14.87 -11.40 6.63
CA PHE A 185 15.39 -12.51 5.82
C PHE A 185 16.92 -12.57 5.86
N PHE A 186 17.62 -11.45 5.66
CA PHE A 186 19.08 -11.41 5.66
C PHE A 186 19.67 -11.80 7.02
N VAL A 187 19.08 -11.29 8.11
CA VAL A 187 19.50 -11.65 9.48
C VAL A 187 19.27 -13.14 9.75
N ASN A 188 18.12 -13.68 9.37
CA ASN A 188 17.81 -15.10 9.56
C ASN A 188 18.74 -16.00 8.73
N ASP A 189 19.04 -15.64 7.48
CA ASP A 189 19.97 -16.38 6.61
C ASP A 189 21.41 -16.35 7.15
N ALA A 190 21.85 -15.21 7.71
CA ALA A 190 23.15 -15.11 8.37
C ALA A 190 23.25 -16.05 9.58
N TYR A 191 22.22 -16.11 10.43
CA TYR A 191 22.17 -17.03 11.56
C TYR A 191 22.16 -18.51 11.13
N GLU A 192 21.37 -18.84 10.11
CA GLU A 192 21.30 -20.18 9.54
C GLU A 192 22.70 -20.61 9.02
N LYS A 193 23.39 -19.73 8.30
CA LYS A 193 24.76 -19.98 7.80
C LYS A 193 25.78 -20.19 8.91
N ILE A 194 25.68 -19.46 10.03
CA ILE A 194 26.57 -19.64 11.18
C ILE A 194 26.36 -21.02 11.80
N LEU A 195 25.11 -21.37 12.12
CA LEU A 195 24.80 -22.63 12.81
C LEU A 195 24.95 -23.85 11.89
N ARG A 196 24.84 -23.69 10.56
CA ARG A 196 25.09 -24.77 9.59
C ARG A 196 26.55 -25.23 9.56
N LYS A 197 27.51 -24.36 9.92
CA LYS A 197 28.95 -24.70 9.93
C LYS A 197 29.36 -25.59 11.12
N SER A 198 28.52 -25.69 12.15
CA SER A 198 28.84 -26.46 13.34
C SER A 198 28.89 -27.96 13.08
N LYS A 199 29.98 -28.62 13.50
CA LYS A 199 30.19 -30.07 13.30
C LYS A 199 29.19 -30.94 14.07
N ASN A 200 28.78 -30.51 15.27
CA ASN A 200 27.89 -31.28 16.14
C ASN A 200 26.55 -30.56 16.36
N LYS A 201 25.61 -30.73 15.42
CA LYS A 201 24.29 -30.07 15.47
C LYS A 201 23.46 -30.46 16.69
N SER A 202 23.55 -31.72 17.14
CA SER A 202 22.81 -32.19 18.32
C SER A 202 23.26 -31.44 19.58
N MET A 203 24.57 -31.33 19.77
CA MET A 203 25.13 -30.63 20.92
C MET A 203 24.86 -29.13 20.89
N VAL A 204 25.00 -28.49 19.72
CA VAL A 204 24.61 -27.08 19.54
C VAL A 204 23.15 -26.87 19.92
N ARG A 205 22.25 -27.75 19.45
CA ARG A 205 20.83 -27.66 19.81
C ARG A 205 20.59 -27.81 21.31
N LYS A 206 21.29 -28.74 21.97
CA LYS A 206 21.22 -28.93 23.44
C LYS A 206 21.66 -27.66 24.17
N VAL A 207 22.84 -27.13 23.85
CA VAL A 207 23.37 -25.89 24.42
C VAL A 207 22.41 -24.72 24.22
N LEU A 208 21.98 -24.46 22.99
CA LEU A 208 21.09 -23.33 22.68
C LEU A 208 19.74 -23.47 23.40
N SER A 209 19.21 -24.69 23.53
CA SER A 209 17.96 -24.96 24.26
C SER A 209 18.11 -24.65 25.76
N ILE A 210 19.24 -25.05 26.37
CA ILE A 210 19.55 -24.75 27.77
C ILE A 210 19.65 -23.24 27.98
N ILE A 211 20.36 -22.50 27.10
CA ILE A 211 20.45 -21.03 27.18
C ILE A 211 19.07 -20.37 27.06
N LEU A 212 18.21 -20.86 26.15
CA LEU A 212 16.85 -20.33 25.97
C LEU A 212 15.93 -20.60 27.16
N ALA A 213 16.09 -21.75 27.81
CA ALA A 213 15.30 -22.18 28.95
C ALA A 213 15.67 -21.44 30.23
N ALA A 214 16.93 -21.03 30.36
CA ALA A 214 17.45 -20.41 31.56
C ALA A 214 16.83 -19.03 31.78
N SER A 215 16.33 -18.78 33.00
CA SER A 215 15.77 -17.48 33.40
C SER A 215 16.85 -16.39 33.52
N ARG A 216 18.12 -16.78 33.65
CA ARG A 216 19.29 -15.89 33.74
C ARG A 216 20.48 -16.47 32.96
N PRO A 217 21.46 -15.64 32.58
CA PRO A 217 22.71 -16.11 31.99
C PRO A 217 23.39 -17.15 32.89
N LEU A 218 23.77 -18.28 32.31
CA LEU A 218 24.44 -19.38 33.00
C LEU A 218 25.94 -19.11 33.08
N THR A 219 26.56 -19.51 34.19
CA THR A 219 28.01 -19.58 34.32
C THR A 219 28.59 -20.76 33.53
N LEU A 220 29.90 -20.73 33.26
CA LEU A 220 30.58 -21.85 32.58
C LEU A 220 30.39 -23.18 33.31
N SER A 221 30.49 -23.19 34.64
CA SER A 221 30.31 -24.39 35.46
C SER A 221 28.87 -24.91 35.41
N GLU A 222 27.87 -24.03 35.54
CA GLU A 222 26.45 -24.40 35.42
C GLU A 222 26.14 -25.01 34.05
N MET A 223 26.68 -24.42 32.97
CA MET A 223 26.49 -24.95 31.62
C MET A 223 27.24 -26.28 31.40
N ASN A 224 28.45 -26.43 31.93
CA ASN A 224 29.24 -27.66 31.82
C ASN A 224 28.48 -28.84 32.44
N VAL A 225 27.88 -28.63 33.61
CA VAL A 225 27.01 -29.62 34.25
C VAL A 225 25.76 -29.87 33.38
N ALA A 226 25.01 -28.83 33.02
CA ALA A 226 23.74 -28.96 32.28
C ALA A 226 23.90 -29.66 30.92
N VAL A 227 25.03 -29.47 30.23
CA VAL A 227 25.30 -30.09 28.93
C VAL A 227 25.67 -31.56 29.07
N ASN A 228 26.34 -31.97 30.16
CA ASN A 228 26.78 -33.35 30.36
C ASN A 228 25.71 -34.24 31.01
N ILE A 229 24.67 -33.68 31.63
CA ILE A 229 23.54 -34.47 32.15
C ILE A 229 22.85 -35.22 31.00
N ASP A 230 22.77 -36.55 31.11
CA ASP A 230 21.99 -37.42 30.23
C ASP A 230 20.97 -38.26 31.04
N GLU A 231 20.11 -39.02 30.35
CA GLU A 231 19.10 -39.88 31.03
C GLU A 231 19.72 -41.05 31.82
N LYS A 232 21.01 -41.32 31.66
CA LYS A 232 21.71 -42.45 32.28
C LYS A 232 22.57 -42.04 33.47
N SER A 233 22.80 -40.74 33.65
CA SER A 233 23.61 -40.18 34.72
C SER A 233 22.86 -40.35 36.05
N GLN A 234 23.40 -41.16 36.95
CA GLN A 234 22.82 -41.38 38.29
C GLN A 234 23.59 -40.65 39.39
N SER A 235 24.85 -40.30 39.14
CA SER A 235 25.72 -39.53 40.04
C SER A 235 26.47 -38.42 39.30
N ILE A 236 26.95 -37.42 40.04
CA ILE A 236 27.84 -36.36 39.50
C ILE A 236 29.18 -36.92 39.02
N ASP A 237 29.63 -38.03 39.62
CA ASP A 237 30.87 -38.72 39.25
C ASP A 237 30.77 -39.41 37.88
N ASP A 238 29.55 -39.57 37.35
CA ASP A 238 29.30 -40.10 36.00
C ASP A 238 29.42 -39.01 34.92
N LEU A 239 29.52 -37.73 35.32
CA LEU A 239 29.59 -36.60 34.40
C LEU A 239 31.04 -36.34 33.96
N ASP A 240 31.27 -36.31 32.65
CA ASP A 240 32.56 -35.97 32.04
C ASP A 240 32.79 -34.45 32.07
N LEU A 241 33.04 -33.92 33.28
CA LEU A 241 33.26 -32.51 33.54
C LEU A 241 34.71 -32.11 33.23
N GLU A 242 34.87 -31.22 32.26
CA GLU A 242 36.16 -30.59 31.96
C GLU A 242 36.44 -29.37 32.85
N ASP A 243 37.71 -28.95 32.91
CA ASP A 243 38.10 -27.63 33.40
C ASP A 243 37.37 -26.50 32.64
N ALA A 244 37.11 -25.38 33.31
CA ALA A 244 36.34 -24.27 32.78
C ALA A 244 36.91 -23.67 31.48
N GLU A 245 38.25 -23.61 31.31
CA GLU A 245 38.87 -23.08 30.09
C GLU A 245 38.85 -24.09 28.93
N ALA A 246 38.96 -25.38 29.25
CA ALA A 246 38.76 -26.46 28.27
C ALA A 246 37.31 -26.48 27.76
N PHE A 247 36.34 -26.46 28.69
CA PHE A 247 34.92 -26.41 28.37
C PHE A 247 34.57 -25.16 27.55
N LYS A 248 35.10 -24.00 27.92
CA LYS A 248 34.92 -22.74 27.17
C LYS A 248 35.43 -22.85 25.73
N SER A 249 36.57 -23.49 25.51
CA SER A 249 37.11 -23.73 24.17
C SER A 249 36.21 -24.67 23.37
N ARG A 250 35.70 -25.73 24.02
CA ARG A 250 34.75 -26.67 23.43
C ARG A 250 33.42 -26.00 23.06
N LEU A 251 32.86 -25.19 23.95
CA LEU A 251 31.63 -24.42 23.74
C LEU A 251 31.76 -23.45 22.55
N ARG A 252 32.90 -22.75 22.46
CA ARG A 252 33.22 -21.88 21.31
C ARG A 252 33.31 -22.66 20.01
N SER A 253 33.83 -23.90 20.04
CA SER A 253 33.89 -24.76 18.85
C SER A 253 32.51 -25.18 18.33
N TRP A 254 31.51 -25.29 19.21
CA TRP A 254 30.15 -25.68 18.86
C TRP A 254 29.33 -24.49 18.35
N CYS A 255 29.26 -23.42 19.13
CA CYS A 255 28.33 -22.32 18.88
C CYS A 255 28.99 -21.14 18.14
N GLY A 256 30.32 -21.14 17.99
CA GLY A 256 31.06 -20.08 17.31
C GLY A 256 30.72 -18.70 17.87
N LEU A 257 30.52 -17.73 16.96
CA LEU A 257 30.14 -16.36 17.31
C LEU A 257 28.67 -16.22 17.76
N PHE A 258 27.87 -17.28 17.74
CA PHE A 258 26.45 -17.18 18.12
C PHE A 258 26.25 -16.91 19.62
N VAL A 259 27.25 -17.26 20.43
CA VAL A 259 27.26 -17.16 21.89
C VAL A 259 28.49 -16.39 22.32
N SER A 260 28.33 -15.51 23.31
CA SER A 260 29.41 -14.73 23.92
C SER A 260 29.58 -15.11 25.40
N ILE A 261 30.81 -14.97 25.91
CA ILE A 261 31.15 -15.32 27.30
C ILE A 261 31.80 -14.09 27.92
N HIS A 262 31.13 -13.49 28.90
CA HIS A 262 31.55 -12.26 29.57
C HIS A 262 31.48 -12.45 31.09
N HIS A 263 32.58 -12.17 31.79
CA HIS A 263 32.71 -12.40 33.24
C HIS A 263 32.29 -13.81 33.68
N GLY A 264 32.67 -14.83 32.90
CA GLY A 264 32.32 -16.23 33.17
C GLY A 264 30.86 -16.62 32.93
N ARG A 265 30.02 -15.71 32.41
CA ARG A 265 28.62 -15.94 32.07
C ARG A 265 28.37 -15.98 30.57
N ILE A 266 27.44 -16.82 30.15
CA ILE A 266 27.13 -17.16 28.77
C ILE A 266 25.89 -16.39 28.30
N TYR A 267 26.01 -15.69 27.17
CA TYR A 267 24.96 -14.88 26.56
C TYR A 267 24.81 -15.21 25.08
N PHE A 268 23.65 -14.93 24.50
CA PHE A 268 23.56 -14.80 23.04
C PHE A 268 24.38 -13.60 22.57
N LEU A 269 24.94 -13.68 21.36
CA LEU A 269 25.63 -12.53 20.75
C LEU A 269 24.71 -11.31 20.62
N HIS A 270 23.43 -11.54 20.29
CA HIS A 270 22.43 -10.49 20.13
C HIS A 270 21.03 -11.00 20.50
N GLN A 271 20.13 -10.10 20.91
CA GLN A 271 18.73 -10.44 21.25
C GLN A 271 17.98 -11.08 20.07
N THR A 272 18.24 -10.64 18.84
CA THR A 272 17.63 -11.22 17.62
C THR A 272 18.06 -12.68 17.38
N ALA A 273 19.19 -13.13 17.92
CA ALA A 273 19.61 -14.54 17.85
C ALA A 273 18.72 -15.42 18.75
N ARG A 274 18.29 -14.88 19.90
CA ARG A 274 17.29 -15.50 20.76
C ARG A 274 15.96 -15.62 20.01
N GLU A 275 15.47 -14.51 19.46
CA GLU A 275 14.21 -14.46 18.71
C GLU A 275 14.19 -15.35 17.46
N PHE A 276 15.33 -15.46 16.78
CA PHE A 276 15.51 -16.33 15.62
C PHE A 276 15.26 -17.81 15.95
N LEU A 277 15.66 -18.28 17.12
CA LEU A 277 15.53 -19.68 17.53
C LEU A 277 14.14 -20.03 18.09
N LEU A 278 13.47 -19.04 18.69
CA LEU A 278 12.22 -19.24 19.40
C LEU A 278 11.04 -19.55 18.47
N ALA A 279 10.46 -20.74 18.62
CA ALA A 279 9.18 -21.06 18.01
C ALA A 279 8.05 -20.33 18.74
N LYS A 280 7.19 -19.60 18.01
CA LYS A 280 5.94 -19.07 18.59
C LYS A 280 4.98 -20.24 18.88
N PRO A 281 4.19 -20.19 19.97
CA PRO A 281 3.18 -21.21 20.24
C PRO A 281 2.16 -21.28 19.08
N PRO A 282 1.60 -22.47 18.79
CA PRO A 282 0.90 -22.71 17.54
C PRO A 282 -0.45 -21.98 17.53
N SER A 283 -0.71 -21.19 16.48
CA SER A 283 -2.08 -20.98 16.00
C SER A 283 -2.54 -22.11 15.06
N THR A 284 -1.64 -22.97 14.59
CA THR A 284 -1.97 -24.28 14.00
C THR A 284 -0.70 -25.13 13.95
N ALA A 285 -0.84 -26.42 14.26
CA ALA A 285 0.26 -27.35 14.41
C ALA A 285 0.86 -27.74 13.06
N THR A 286 2.14 -27.42 12.86
CA THR A 286 3.07 -28.28 12.14
C THR A 286 4.45 -28.03 12.74
N VAL A 287 4.94 -29.00 13.52
CA VAL A 287 6.33 -28.97 14.01
C VAL A 287 7.23 -29.00 12.77
N PRO A 288 8.10 -28.01 12.54
CA PRO A 288 8.97 -28.03 11.38
C PRO A 288 10.03 -29.12 11.56
N SER A 289 9.80 -30.31 11.01
CA SER A 289 10.74 -31.44 11.02
C SER A 289 11.81 -31.32 9.92
N GLY A 290 12.32 -30.10 9.70
CA GLY A 290 13.36 -29.82 8.69
C GLY A 290 14.73 -29.50 9.30
N PRO A 291 15.81 -29.49 8.50
CA PRO A 291 17.18 -29.22 8.95
C PRO A 291 17.48 -27.73 9.23
N HIS A 292 16.45 -26.89 9.43
CA HIS A 292 16.57 -25.44 9.59
C HIS A 292 16.55 -25.03 11.06
N TRP A 293 17.31 -24.00 11.42
CA TRP A 293 17.42 -23.51 12.80
C TRP A 293 16.36 -22.47 13.16
N HIS A 294 15.87 -21.72 12.18
CA HIS A 294 14.85 -20.69 12.38
C HIS A 294 13.60 -21.27 13.05
N ARG A 295 13.18 -20.70 14.18
CA ARG A 295 12.00 -21.12 14.97
C ARG A 295 11.98 -22.61 15.31
N SER A 296 13.14 -23.23 15.49
CA SER A 296 13.26 -24.68 15.71
C SER A 296 13.21 -25.09 17.19
N ILE A 297 13.24 -24.15 18.14
CA ILE A 297 13.26 -24.46 19.58
C ILE A 297 11.99 -23.91 20.24
N ALA A 298 11.10 -24.81 20.67
CA ALA A 298 9.88 -24.46 21.40
C ALA A 298 10.15 -24.34 22.91
N ILE A 299 9.78 -23.22 23.51
CA ILE A 299 9.95 -22.98 24.96
C ILE A 299 9.13 -23.97 25.79
N TYR A 300 7.98 -24.45 25.30
CA TYR A 300 7.11 -25.36 26.05
C TYR A 300 7.80 -26.68 26.42
N HIS A 301 8.66 -27.22 25.53
CA HIS A 301 9.48 -28.39 25.85
C HIS A 301 10.66 -28.05 26.76
N ALA A 302 11.21 -26.84 26.64
CA ALA A 302 12.34 -26.38 27.44
C ALA A 302 11.95 -26.12 28.91
N GLN A 303 10.79 -25.51 29.17
CA GLN A 303 10.29 -25.30 30.54
C GLN A 303 9.80 -26.60 31.20
N GLN A 304 9.21 -27.54 30.47
CA GLN A 304 8.69 -28.79 31.06
C GLN A 304 9.80 -29.81 31.37
N ALA A 305 10.84 -29.91 30.53
CA ALA A 305 12.03 -30.71 30.82
C ALA A 305 12.83 -30.11 32.00
N ASN A 306 12.97 -28.77 32.01
CA ASN A 306 13.68 -28.04 33.06
C ASN A 306 12.94 -28.12 34.41
N CYS A 307 11.61 -28.07 34.45
CA CYS A 307 10.90 -28.12 35.73
C CYS A 307 11.03 -29.48 36.42
N ARG A 308 10.95 -30.59 35.67
CA ARG A 308 11.10 -31.94 36.25
C ARG A 308 12.56 -32.31 36.55
N GLN A 309 13.49 -32.00 35.66
CA GLN A 309 14.91 -32.35 35.85
C GLN A 309 15.62 -31.39 36.83
N LEU A 310 15.26 -30.11 36.86
CA LEU A 310 15.81 -29.20 37.87
C LEU A 310 15.13 -29.37 39.23
N GLU A 311 13.85 -29.73 39.36
CA GLU A 311 13.31 -30.03 40.71
C GLU A 311 13.97 -31.25 41.33
N GLU A 312 14.19 -32.32 40.57
CA GLU A 312 14.89 -33.52 41.04
C GLU A 312 16.36 -33.23 41.34
N ALA A 313 17.08 -32.53 40.44
CA ALA A 313 18.47 -32.15 40.67
C ALA A 313 18.62 -31.13 41.82
N TRP A 314 17.69 -30.17 41.96
CA TRP A 314 17.67 -29.18 43.05
C TRP A 314 17.38 -29.83 44.39
N LYS A 315 16.42 -30.77 44.49
CA LYS A 315 16.15 -31.54 45.71
C LYS A 315 17.36 -32.38 46.12
N THR A 316 18.03 -33.00 45.15
CA THR A 316 19.23 -33.81 45.38
C THR A 316 20.41 -32.94 45.86
N CYS A 317 20.59 -31.75 45.28
CA CYS A 317 21.59 -30.77 45.72
C CYS A 317 21.26 -30.12 47.09
N LEU A 318 19.98 -29.90 47.41
CA LEU A 318 19.56 -29.33 48.70
C LEU A 318 19.78 -30.31 49.86
N GLN A 319 19.37 -31.58 49.69
CA GLN A 319 19.62 -32.64 50.67
C GLN A 319 21.13 -32.85 50.90
N TRP A 320 21.94 -32.70 49.85
CA TRP A 320 23.39 -32.77 49.96
C TRP A 320 23.98 -31.56 50.71
N ALA A 321 23.50 -30.34 50.45
CA ALA A 321 23.96 -29.12 51.14
C ALA A 321 23.61 -29.12 52.64
N GLU A 322 22.42 -29.63 53.00
CA GLU A 322 21.98 -29.83 54.38
C GLU A 322 22.83 -30.89 55.11
N SER A 323 23.20 -31.99 54.43
CA SER A 323 24.06 -33.05 55.00
C SER A 323 25.50 -32.63 55.31
N ARG A 324 25.95 -31.50 54.74
CA ARG A 324 27.30 -30.94 54.91
C ARG A 324 27.33 -29.59 55.64
N GLY A 325 26.19 -29.13 56.17
CA GLY A 325 26.12 -27.88 56.95
C GLY A 325 26.42 -26.60 56.14
N MET A 326 26.27 -26.63 54.82
CA MET A 326 26.46 -25.45 53.98
C MET A 326 25.20 -24.58 54.01
N VAL A 327 25.22 -23.50 54.79
CA VAL A 327 24.13 -22.51 54.83
C VAL A 327 24.20 -21.66 53.56
N PHE A 328 23.15 -21.71 52.75
CA PHE A 328 22.96 -20.74 51.67
C PHE A 328 22.80 -19.35 52.29
N ALA A 329 23.76 -18.45 52.02
CA ALA A 329 23.65 -17.05 52.41
C ALA A 329 22.54 -16.40 51.59
N GLY A 330 21.32 -16.45 52.10
CA GLY A 330 20.15 -15.94 51.38
C GLY A 330 18.84 -16.12 52.10
N GLU A 331 18.79 -16.00 53.43
CA GLU A 331 17.54 -15.77 54.14
C GLU A 331 17.80 -15.05 55.47
N LYS A 332 17.81 -13.72 55.41
CA LYS A 332 17.42 -12.87 56.54
C LYS A 332 16.62 -11.69 55.99
N SER A 333 15.30 -11.84 56.18
CA SER A 333 14.19 -10.88 56.22
C SER A 333 13.94 -9.93 55.07
#